data_AF-X1FBD1-F1
#
_entry.id   AF-X1FBD1-F1
#
_cell.length_a   1.000
_cell.length_b   1.000
_cell.length_c   1.000
_cell.angle_alpha   90.00
_cell.angle_beta   90.00
_cell.angle_gamma   90.00
#
_symmetry.space_group_name_H-M   'P 1'
#
loop_
_entity.id
_entity.type
_entity.pdbx_description
1 polymer ?
#
loop_
_entity_poly.entity_id
_entity_poly.type
_entity_poly.pdbx_seq_one_letter_code
_entity_poly.pdbx_strand_id
1 'polypeptide(L)'
;LWTKVYTAASDIRALYARGHITADEVQQSFIDLGVPAERAETFKNKLVMYVGPERTEKERDLTKTDILRMFKNGIFTEGEATTFLQDIGYSEYETAYLIELYKYQPLINIKELSMSNILKSYRYEIYTRTEAYNALLGGGWSESAAETLLELEIKILNILGIFQRWDELMRLYVESPLQRKKDVQTYWIMFEKKSGEIAKTSLFEFEADEELPVPVLKRSKLTRSQLKFGLDRFTSRKSS
;
A
#
# COMPACT_ATOMS: atom_id res chain seq x y z
N LEU A 1 59.11 -15.54 -4.34
CA LEU A 1 58.19 -14.50 -4.84
C LEU A 1 56.76 -15.02 -5.05
N TRP A 2 56.57 -16.14 -5.77
CA TRP A 2 55.24 -16.66 -6.14
C TRP A 2 54.27 -16.94 -4.98
N THR A 3 54.76 -17.38 -3.82
CA THR A 3 53.91 -17.65 -2.64
C THR A 3 53.24 -16.38 -2.10
N LYS A 4 53.92 -15.22 -2.14
CA LYS A 4 53.37 -13.94 -1.66
C LYS A 4 52.30 -13.38 -2.60
N VAL A 5 52.48 -13.59 -3.92
CA VAL A 5 51.50 -13.18 -4.94
C VAL A 5 50.21 -13.99 -4.79
N TYR A 6 50.31 -15.30 -4.53
CA TYR A 6 49.14 -16.16 -4.39
C TYR A 6 48.32 -15.84 -3.14
N THR A 7 48.97 -15.56 -2.00
CA THR A 7 48.26 -15.13 -0.79
C THR A 7 47.62 -13.77 -0.96
N ALA A 8 48.36 -12.78 -1.49
CA ALA A 8 47.84 -11.43 -1.69
C ALA A 8 46.73 -11.38 -2.75
N ALA A 9 46.74 -12.26 -3.76
CA ALA A 9 45.68 -12.35 -4.76
C ALA A 9 44.31 -12.69 -4.14
N SER A 10 44.28 -13.44 -3.04
CA SER A 10 43.04 -13.72 -2.31
C SER A 10 42.49 -12.47 -1.62
N ASP A 11 43.37 -11.68 -1.01
CA ASP A 11 42.99 -10.45 -0.31
C ASP A 11 42.56 -9.35 -1.28
N ILE A 12 43.33 -9.16 -2.37
CA ILE A 12 42.98 -8.24 -3.47
C ILE A 12 41.62 -8.62 -4.06
N ARG A 13 41.37 -9.92 -4.27
CA ARG A 13 40.06 -10.40 -4.72
C ARG A 13 38.95 -10.05 -3.73
N ALA A 14 39.16 -10.27 -2.44
CA ALA A 14 38.16 -9.95 -1.43
C ALA A 14 37.91 -8.44 -1.28
N LEU A 15 38.93 -7.61 -1.50
CA LEU A 15 38.79 -6.15 -1.50
C LEU A 15 38.02 -5.65 -2.73
N TYR A 16 38.36 -6.16 -3.92
CA TYR A 16 37.64 -5.84 -5.15
C TYR A 16 36.19 -6.34 -5.12
N ALA A 17 35.97 -7.58 -4.65
CA ALA A 17 34.63 -8.14 -4.48
C ALA A 17 33.76 -7.29 -3.56
N ARG A 18 34.33 -6.56 -2.59
CA ARG A 18 33.61 -5.67 -1.68
C ARG A 18 33.63 -4.21 -2.13
N GLY A 19 34.08 -3.93 -3.35
CA GLY A 19 34.18 -2.57 -3.90
C GLY A 19 35.13 -1.64 -3.14
N HIS A 20 36.04 -2.16 -2.30
CA HIS A 20 37.01 -1.34 -1.58
C HIS A 20 38.17 -0.84 -2.45
N ILE A 21 38.38 -1.47 -3.60
CA ILE A 21 39.37 -1.08 -4.60
C ILE A 21 38.75 -1.19 -6.00
N THR A 22 39.16 -0.30 -6.88
CA THR A 22 38.79 -0.24 -8.30
C THR A 22 39.59 -1.24 -9.14
N ALA A 23 39.18 -1.46 -10.39
CA ALA A 23 39.89 -2.35 -11.30
C ALA A 23 41.33 -1.89 -11.58
N ASP A 24 41.57 -0.58 -11.66
CA ASP A 24 42.91 -0.03 -11.88
C ASP A 24 43.79 -0.19 -10.63
N GLU A 25 43.22 -0.07 -9.43
CA GLU A 25 43.91 -0.33 -8.16
C GLU A 25 44.23 -1.81 -7.96
N VAL A 26 43.42 -2.73 -8.50
CA VAL A 26 43.76 -4.17 -8.56
C VAL A 26 45.03 -4.38 -9.39
N GLN A 27 45.14 -3.76 -10.57
CA GLN A 27 46.32 -3.86 -11.40
C GLN A 27 47.56 -3.27 -10.72
N GLN A 28 47.43 -2.09 -10.12
CA GLN A 28 48.52 -1.45 -9.40
C GLN A 28 49.00 -2.31 -8.23
N SER A 29 48.08 -2.92 -7.48
CA SER A 29 48.40 -3.84 -6.38
C SER A 29 49.25 -5.04 -6.83
N PHE A 30 48.99 -5.58 -8.02
CA PHE A 30 49.82 -6.65 -8.58
C PHE A 30 51.21 -6.14 -9.01
N ILE A 31 51.29 -4.94 -9.59
CA ILE A 31 52.55 -4.32 -9.98
C ILE A 31 53.44 -4.07 -8.75
N ASP A 32 52.87 -3.56 -7.67
CA ASP A 32 53.57 -3.28 -6.41
C ASP A 32 54.11 -4.56 -5.74
N LEU A 33 53.48 -5.70 -6.01
CA LEU A 33 53.95 -7.03 -5.59
C LEU A 33 55.06 -7.60 -6.50
N GLY A 34 55.50 -6.83 -7.51
CA GLY A 34 56.55 -7.20 -8.46
C GLY A 34 56.04 -8.02 -9.64
N VAL A 35 54.73 -8.02 -9.93
CA VAL A 35 54.18 -8.65 -11.14
C VAL A 35 54.40 -7.70 -12.33
N PRO A 36 54.95 -8.17 -13.46
CA PRO A 36 55.08 -7.35 -14.66
C PRO A 36 53.72 -6.79 -15.13
N ALA A 37 53.69 -5.55 -15.61
CA ALA A 37 52.46 -4.82 -15.94
C ALA A 37 51.51 -5.58 -16.89
N GLU A 38 52.05 -6.23 -17.92
CA GLU A 38 51.29 -7.07 -18.86
C GLU A 38 50.58 -8.25 -18.16
N ARG A 39 51.24 -8.82 -17.14
CA ARG A 39 50.70 -9.94 -16.37
C ARG A 39 49.72 -9.47 -15.30
N ALA A 40 49.96 -8.28 -14.72
CA ALA A 40 49.03 -7.63 -13.80
C ALA A 40 47.70 -7.28 -14.51
N GLU A 41 47.76 -6.80 -15.75
CA GLU A 41 46.61 -6.58 -16.62
C GLU A 41 45.81 -7.88 -16.83
N THR A 42 46.51 -8.98 -17.12
CA THR A 42 45.87 -10.30 -17.26
C THR A 42 45.16 -10.74 -15.98
N PHE A 43 45.76 -10.48 -14.80
CA PHE A 43 45.13 -10.79 -13.52
C PHE A 43 43.93 -9.89 -13.23
N LYS A 44 44.02 -8.58 -13.50
CA LYS A 44 42.89 -7.64 -13.42
C LYS A 44 41.73 -8.15 -14.26
N ASN A 45 41.95 -8.42 -15.54
CA ASN A 45 40.88 -8.82 -16.46
C ASN A 45 40.20 -10.12 -16.02
N LYS A 46 40.98 -11.10 -15.54
CA LYS A 46 40.40 -12.32 -14.94
C LYS A 46 39.58 -12.02 -13.68
N LEU A 47 40.09 -11.17 -12.79
CA LEU A 47 39.43 -10.87 -11.52
C LEU A 47 38.13 -10.08 -11.74
N VAL A 48 38.15 -9.07 -12.63
CA VAL A 48 36.99 -8.29 -13.05
C VAL A 48 35.92 -9.20 -13.68
N MET A 49 36.33 -10.13 -14.56
CA MET A 49 35.40 -11.03 -15.25
C MET A 49 34.70 -12.03 -14.32
N TYR A 50 35.37 -12.53 -13.29
CA TYR A 50 34.85 -13.60 -12.43
C TYR A 50 34.34 -13.14 -11.05
N VAL A 51 34.68 -11.93 -10.61
CA VAL A 51 34.48 -11.47 -9.22
C VAL A 51 33.92 -10.05 -9.19
N GLY A 52 32.99 -9.73 -10.10
CA GLY A 52 32.37 -8.40 -10.18
C GLY A 52 32.02 -7.83 -8.79
N PRO A 53 32.25 -6.53 -8.53
CA PRO A 53 32.13 -5.96 -7.19
C PRO A 53 30.70 -6.16 -6.66
N GLU A 54 30.55 -6.82 -5.51
CA GLU A 54 29.40 -6.57 -4.63
C GLU A 54 29.51 -5.10 -4.23
N ARG A 55 28.66 -4.27 -4.83
CA ARG A 55 28.59 -2.83 -4.56
C ARG A 55 28.08 -2.68 -3.13
N THR A 56 28.99 -2.39 -2.20
CA THR A 56 28.71 -2.33 -0.74
C THR A 56 27.99 -1.06 -0.30
N GLU A 57 27.37 -0.33 -1.23
CA GLU A 57 26.35 0.68 -0.93
C GLU A 57 25.17 0.44 -1.86
N LYS A 58 23.96 0.38 -1.31
CA LYS A 58 22.70 0.39 -2.06
C LYS A 58 22.51 1.76 -2.71
N GLU A 59 23.38 2.14 -3.64
CA GLU A 59 22.91 2.93 -4.78
C GLU A 59 21.98 1.97 -5.54
N ARG A 60 20.68 2.12 -5.28
CA ARG A 60 19.70 1.40 -6.08
C ARG A 60 19.86 1.90 -7.51
N ASP A 61 20.44 1.08 -8.37
CA ASP A 61 20.39 1.30 -9.81
C ASP A 61 18.94 1.62 -10.19
N LEU A 62 18.77 2.65 -11.04
CA LEU A 62 17.45 3.03 -11.49
C LEU A 62 16.82 1.83 -12.19
N THR A 63 15.66 1.40 -11.69
CA THR A 63 14.94 0.32 -12.35
C THR A 63 14.36 0.83 -13.67
N LYS A 64 14.05 -0.06 -14.61
CA LYS A 64 13.24 0.27 -15.80
C LYS A 64 12.03 1.14 -15.45
N THR A 65 11.33 0.81 -14.36
CA THR A 65 10.13 1.54 -13.93
C THR A 65 10.46 2.96 -13.50
N ASP A 66 11.58 3.16 -12.80
CA ASP A 66 12.00 4.48 -12.34
C ASP A 66 12.41 5.36 -13.52
N ILE A 67 13.21 4.82 -14.46
CA ILE A 67 13.64 5.52 -15.68
C ILE A 67 12.43 5.96 -16.50
N LEU A 68 11.48 5.04 -16.76
CA LEU A 68 10.28 5.36 -17.56
C LEU A 68 9.33 6.34 -16.85
N ARG A 69 9.26 6.31 -15.51
CA ARG A 69 8.52 7.33 -14.73
C ARG A 69 9.18 8.69 -14.81
N MET A 70 10.51 8.75 -14.69
CA MET A 70 11.27 10.00 -14.80
C MET A 70 11.12 10.59 -16.21
N PHE A 71 11.18 9.77 -17.25
CA PHE A 71 10.87 10.17 -18.63
C PHE A 71 9.45 10.72 -18.77
N LYS A 72 8.43 9.98 -18.31
CA LYS A 72 7.03 10.40 -18.38
C LYS A 72 6.77 11.73 -17.64
N ASN A 73 7.47 11.97 -16.55
CA ASN A 73 7.36 13.19 -15.75
C ASN A 73 8.21 14.35 -16.31
N GLY A 74 8.88 14.16 -17.45
CA GLY A 74 9.73 15.17 -18.09
C GLY A 74 11.04 15.44 -17.36
N ILE A 75 11.45 14.57 -16.44
CA ILE A 75 12.74 14.65 -15.73
C ILE A 75 13.87 14.16 -16.64
N PHE A 76 13.62 13.09 -17.41
CA PHE A 76 14.51 12.64 -18.46
C PHE A 76 13.97 13.01 -19.82
N THR A 77 14.86 13.45 -20.71
CA THR A 77 14.63 13.50 -22.14
C THR A 77 14.56 12.10 -22.74
N GLU A 78 14.04 12.00 -23.96
CA GLU A 78 13.97 10.72 -24.70
C GLU A 78 15.36 10.08 -24.88
N GLY A 79 16.39 10.88 -25.17
CA GLY A 79 17.76 10.40 -25.32
C GLY A 79 18.38 9.92 -24.01
N GLU A 80 18.12 10.62 -22.90
CA GLU A 80 18.60 10.19 -21.57
C GLU A 80 17.91 8.89 -21.13
N ALA A 81 16.58 8.81 -21.28
CA ALA A 81 15.84 7.59 -20.99
C ALA A 81 16.31 6.42 -21.86
N THR A 82 16.62 6.68 -23.14
CA THR A 82 17.18 5.67 -24.04
C THR A 82 18.51 5.13 -23.51
N THR A 83 19.42 6.04 -23.15
CA THR A 83 20.75 5.68 -22.63
C THR A 83 20.63 4.84 -21.36
N PHE A 84 19.86 5.28 -20.38
CA PHE A 84 19.68 4.54 -19.13
C PHE A 84 19.02 3.17 -19.32
N LEU A 85 18.07 3.03 -20.25
CA LEU A 85 17.44 1.74 -20.55
C LEU A 85 18.44 0.78 -21.22
N GLN A 86 19.28 1.28 -22.13
CA GLN A 86 20.33 0.46 -22.75
C GLN A 86 21.41 0.05 -21.75
N ASP A 87 21.79 0.94 -20.83
CA ASP A 87 22.78 0.67 -19.78
C ASP A 87 22.34 -0.46 -18.83
N ILE A 88 21.03 -0.60 -18.59
CA ILE A 88 20.48 -1.73 -17.80
C ILE A 88 20.13 -2.97 -18.64
N GLY A 89 20.52 -2.97 -19.93
CA GLY A 89 20.49 -4.15 -20.79
C GLY A 89 19.32 -4.27 -21.76
N TYR A 90 18.50 -3.23 -21.95
CA TYR A 90 17.47 -3.23 -23.01
C TYR A 90 18.09 -3.00 -24.38
N SER A 91 17.62 -3.71 -25.39
CA SER A 91 18.02 -3.44 -26.77
C SER A 91 17.46 -2.10 -27.27
N GLU A 92 18.04 -1.56 -28.34
CA GLU A 92 17.56 -0.34 -28.99
C GLU A 92 16.08 -0.42 -29.38
N TYR A 93 15.66 -1.56 -29.96
CA TYR A 93 14.28 -1.81 -30.35
C TYR A 93 13.32 -1.85 -29.16
N GLU A 94 13.70 -2.55 -28.08
CA GLU A 94 12.87 -2.61 -26.86
C GLU A 94 12.76 -1.23 -26.20
N THR A 95 13.86 -0.48 -26.18
CA THR A 95 13.93 0.86 -25.61
C THR A 95 12.99 1.80 -26.35
N ALA A 96 13.05 1.82 -27.68
CA ALA A 96 12.16 2.62 -28.52
C ALA A 96 10.68 2.25 -28.26
N TYR A 97 10.37 0.96 -28.16
CA TYR A 97 9.00 0.50 -27.87
C TYR A 97 8.51 0.95 -26.49
N LEU A 98 9.37 0.89 -25.46
CA LEU A 98 9.03 1.30 -24.10
C LEU A 98 8.80 2.80 -23.98
N ILE A 99 9.65 3.59 -24.64
CA ILE A 99 9.52 5.04 -24.71
C ILE A 99 8.20 5.41 -25.40
N GLU A 100 7.92 4.81 -26.55
CA GLU A 100 6.69 5.09 -27.31
C GLU A 100 5.43 4.70 -26.52
N LEU A 101 5.47 3.56 -25.82
CA LEU A 101 4.39 3.13 -24.93
C LEU A 101 4.10 4.17 -23.83
N TYR A 102 5.13 4.84 -23.32
CA TYR A 102 4.99 5.84 -22.27
C TYR A 102 4.66 7.25 -22.81
N LYS A 103 4.94 7.51 -24.09
CA LYS A 103 4.43 8.68 -24.83
C LYS A 103 2.96 8.53 -25.18
N TYR A 104 2.51 7.30 -25.42
CA TYR A 104 1.12 7.01 -25.74
C TYR A 104 0.20 7.33 -24.55
N GLN A 105 -0.48 8.47 -24.65
CA GLN A 105 -1.65 8.74 -23.82
C GLN A 105 -2.88 8.28 -24.59
N PRO A 106 -3.57 7.20 -24.17
CA PRO A 106 -4.92 6.97 -24.68
C PRO A 106 -5.73 8.22 -24.37
N LEU A 107 -6.45 8.73 -25.37
CA LEU A 107 -7.39 9.83 -25.21
C LEU A 107 -8.13 9.63 -23.90
N ILE A 108 -8.04 10.62 -23.02
CA ILE A 108 -8.56 10.61 -21.66
C ILE A 108 -9.94 9.97 -21.71
N ASN A 109 -10.03 8.73 -21.22
CA ASN A 109 -11.33 8.20 -20.86
C ASN A 109 -11.78 9.13 -19.75
N ILE A 110 -12.71 10.05 -20.06
CA ILE A 110 -13.30 10.95 -19.08
C ILE A 110 -13.81 10.00 -18.01
N LYS A 111 -13.06 9.90 -16.91
CA LYS A 111 -13.42 8.98 -15.82
C LYS A 111 -14.64 9.59 -15.18
N GLU A 112 -15.80 9.29 -15.76
CA GLU A 112 -17.00 9.09 -14.98
C GLU A 112 -16.60 8.20 -13.80
N LEU A 113 -17.04 8.61 -12.62
CA LEU A 113 -16.53 8.18 -11.31
C LEU A 113 -16.06 6.72 -11.31
N SER A 114 -14.82 6.47 -10.87
CA SER A 114 -14.36 5.07 -10.72
C SER A 114 -15.27 4.30 -9.77
N MET A 115 -15.34 2.97 -9.88
CA MET A 115 -16.12 2.11 -8.98
C MET A 115 -15.86 2.43 -7.50
N SER A 116 -14.58 2.65 -7.11
CA SER A 116 -14.25 3.05 -5.73
C SER A 116 -14.85 4.40 -5.32
N ASN A 117 -14.91 5.37 -6.24
CA ASN A 117 -15.52 6.67 -5.96
C ASN A 117 -17.04 6.56 -5.85
N ILE A 118 -17.68 5.72 -6.67
CA ILE A 118 -19.12 5.47 -6.60
C ILE A 118 -19.47 4.83 -5.25
N LEU A 119 -18.76 3.77 -4.85
CA LEU A 119 -19.01 3.08 -3.58
C LEU A 119 -18.71 3.96 -2.36
N LYS A 120 -17.66 4.79 -2.41
CA LYS A 120 -17.41 5.80 -1.36
C LYS A 120 -18.51 6.83 -1.27
N SER A 121 -19.01 7.31 -2.41
CA SER A 121 -20.09 8.29 -2.44
C SER A 121 -21.37 7.71 -1.84
N TYR A 122 -21.65 6.43 -2.10
CA TYR A 122 -22.73 5.69 -1.42
C TYR A 122 -22.48 5.59 0.09
N ARG A 123 -21.27 5.20 0.51
CA ARG A 123 -20.90 5.06 1.92
C ARG A 123 -21.02 6.36 2.72
N TYR A 124 -20.74 7.49 2.08
CA TYR A 124 -20.85 8.82 2.69
C TYR A 124 -22.23 9.45 2.49
N GLU A 125 -23.22 8.69 2.04
CA GLU A 125 -24.60 9.15 1.79
C GLU A 125 -24.68 10.32 0.80
N ILE A 126 -23.65 10.50 -0.03
CA ILE A 126 -23.64 11.46 -1.14
C ILE A 126 -24.50 10.90 -2.28
N TYR A 127 -24.41 9.58 -2.51
CA TYR A 127 -25.31 8.86 -3.40
C TYR A 127 -26.31 8.05 -2.60
N THR A 128 -27.56 8.10 -3.02
CA THR A 128 -28.56 7.10 -2.68
C THR A 128 -28.18 5.75 -3.30
N ARG A 129 -28.77 4.66 -2.79
CA ARG A 129 -28.57 3.31 -3.34
C ARG A 129 -28.88 3.27 -4.84
N THR A 130 -29.97 3.91 -5.26
CA THR A 130 -30.40 3.96 -6.66
C THR A 130 -29.44 4.74 -7.54
N GLU A 131 -28.92 5.88 -7.07
CA GLU A 131 -27.92 6.66 -7.80
C GLU A 131 -26.60 5.91 -7.94
N ALA A 132 -26.15 5.24 -6.88
CA ALA A 132 -24.94 4.41 -6.93
C ALA A 132 -25.11 3.21 -7.88
N TYR A 133 -26.27 2.56 -7.86
CA TYR A 133 -26.60 1.47 -8.77
C TYR A 133 -26.55 1.92 -10.24
N ASN A 134 -27.23 3.02 -10.57
CA ASN A 134 -27.24 3.56 -11.93
C ASN A 134 -25.84 4.02 -12.37
N ALA A 135 -25.04 4.59 -11.47
CA ALA A 135 -23.67 4.98 -11.77
C ALA A 135 -22.77 3.77 -12.05
N LEU A 136 -22.97 2.63 -11.37
CA LEU A 136 -22.26 1.39 -11.66
C LEU A 136 -22.65 0.84 -13.04
N LEU A 137 -23.94 0.85 -13.39
CA LEU A 137 -24.39 0.46 -14.73
C LEU A 137 -23.80 1.36 -15.83
N GLY A 138 -23.83 2.68 -15.63
CA GLY A 138 -23.21 3.65 -16.55
C GLY A 138 -21.70 3.44 -16.70
N GLY A 139 -21.03 3.01 -15.63
CA GLY A 139 -19.62 2.62 -15.65
C GLY A 139 -19.32 1.26 -16.29
N GLY A 140 -20.31 0.57 -16.86
CA GLY A 140 -20.15 -0.70 -17.58
C GLY A 140 -20.19 -1.96 -16.71
N TRP A 141 -20.62 -1.86 -15.45
CA TRP A 141 -20.82 -3.03 -14.59
C TRP A 141 -22.15 -3.71 -14.90
N SER A 142 -22.20 -5.04 -14.80
CA SER A 142 -23.46 -5.77 -14.93
C SER A 142 -24.37 -5.52 -13.72
N GLU A 143 -25.68 -5.71 -13.91
CA GLU A 143 -26.68 -5.57 -12.84
C GLU A 143 -26.36 -6.42 -11.62
N SER A 144 -25.99 -7.69 -11.83
CA SER A 144 -25.59 -8.61 -10.77
C SER A 144 -24.34 -8.15 -10.01
N ALA A 145 -23.35 -7.60 -10.72
CA ALA A 145 -22.14 -7.07 -10.10
C ALA A 145 -22.43 -5.80 -9.29
N ALA A 146 -23.25 -4.90 -9.83
CA ALA A 146 -23.65 -3.67 -9.14
C ALA A 146 -24.40 -3.98 -7.85
N GLU A 147 -25.34 -4.92 -7.89
CA GLU A 147 -26.11 -5.36 -6.71
C GLU A 147 -25.19 -5.95 -5.64
N THR A 148 -24.30 -6.88 -6.04
CA THR A 148 -23.33 -7.52 -5.14
C THR A 148 -22.44 -6.49 -4.44
N LEU A 149 -21.93 -5.50 -5.20
CA LEU A 149 -21.05 -4.46 -4.65
C LEU A 149 -21.76 -3.58 -3.63
N LEU A 150 -23.02 -3.19 -3.90
CA LEU A 150 -23.80 -2.37 -2.97
C LEU A 150 -24.20 -3.15 -1.71
N GLU A 151 -24.54 -4.43 -1.83
CA GLU A 151 -24.80 -5.29 -0.68
C GLU A 151 -23.56 -5.44 0.23
N LEU A 152 -22.38 -5.61 -0.37
CA LEU A 152 -21.13 -5.66 0.38
C LEU A 152 -20.89 -4.36 1.17
N GLU A 153 -21.13 -3.19 0.57
CA GLU A 153 -21.01 -1.92 1.27
C GLU A 153 -22.02 -1.78 2.42
N ILE A 154 -23.26 -2.24 2.27
CA ILE A 154 -24.25 -2.28 3.36
C ILE A 154 -23.76 -3.17 4.50
N LYS A 155 -23.21 -4.35 4.20
CA LYS A 155 -22.66 -5.25 5.23
C LYS A 155 -21.50 -4.60 5.97
N ILE A 156 -20.60 -3.92 5.26
CA ILE A 156 -19.48 -3.18 5.85
C ILE A 156 -20.00 -2.04 6.74
N LEU A 157 -20.96 -1.24 6.27
CA LEU A 157 -21.58 -0.17 7.04
C LEU A 157 -22.28 -0.68 8.30
N ASN A 158 -22.99 -1.80 8.22
CA ASN A 158 -23.63 -2.41 9.40
C ASN A 158 -22.59 -2.87 10.43
N ILE A 159 -21.48 -3.47 9.99
CA ILE A 159 -20.38 -3.87 10.88
C ILE A 159 -19.73 -2.64 11.52
N LEU A 160 -19.44 -1.60 10.74
CA LEU A 160 -18.87 -0.35 11.24
C LEU A 160 -19.83 0.37 12.19
N GLY A 161 -21.13 0.38 11.91
CA GLY A 161 -22.16 0.95 12.78
C GLY A 161 -22.29 0.19 14.10
N ILE A 162 -22.17 -1.14 14.07
CA ILE A 162 -22.02 -1.95 15.29
C ILE A 162 -20.78 -1.46 16.05
N PHE A 163 -19.61 -1.40 15.40
CA PHE A 163 -18.35 -1.02 16.05
C PHE A 163 -18.36 0.41 16.65
N GLN A 164 -18.92 1.39 15.94
CA GLN A 164 -19.08 2.76 16.45
C GLN A 164 -19.99 2.81 17.68
N ARG A 165 -21.08 2.03 17.66
CA ARG A 165 -22.00 1.93 18.80
C ARG A 165 -21.35 1.20 19.98
N TRP A 166 -20.45 0.26 19.71
CA TRP A 166 -19.58 -0.37 20.70
C TRP A 166 -18.63 0.63 21.35
N ASP A 167 -17.94 1.46 20.56
CA ASP A 167 -17.04 2.50 21.08
C ASP A 167 -17.80 3.54 21.94
N GLU A 168 -19.00 3.94 21.53
CA GLU A 168 -19.86 4.84 22.32
C GLU A 168 -20.31 4.19 23.63
N LEU A 169 -20.73 2.92 23.60
CA LEU A 169 -21.07 2.14 24.79
C LEU A 169 -19.88 1.97 25.74
N MET A 170 -18.69 1.70 25.21
CA MET A 170 -17.45 1.57 25.98
C MET A 170 -17.03 2.90 26.60
N ARG A 171 -17.20 4.01 25.86
CA ARG A 171 -16.96 5.37 26.39
C ARG A 171 -17.89 5.71 27.55
N LEU A 172 -19.18 5.39 27.44
CA LEU A 172 -20.15 5.54 28.53
C LEU A 172 -19.88 4.59 29.72
N TYR A 173 -19.22 3.46 29.48
CA TYR A 173 -18.85 2.49 30.52
C TYR A 173 -17.70 3.00 31.41
N VAL A 174 -16.69 3.66 30.81
CA VAL A 174 -15.56 4.26 31.55
C VAL A 174 -16.01 5.34 32.54
N GLU A 175 -17.17 5.98 32.30
CA GLU A 175 -17.68 7.09 33.12
C GLU A 175 -18.58 6.67 34.31
N SER A 176 -19.02 5.40 34.43
CA SER A 176 -19.94 4.97 35.52
C SER A 176 -19.76 3.49 35.93
N PRO A 177 -18.88 3.18 36.90
CA PRO A 177 -18.34 1.82 37.08
C PRO A 177 -19.29 0.73 37.66
N LEU A 178 -20.47 1.06 38.21
CA LEU A 178 -21.08 0.18 39.23
C LEU A 178 -22.47 -0.44 38.99
N GLN A 179 -23.11 -0.33 37.82
CA GLN A 179 -24.43 -0.97 37.64
C GLN A 179 -24.64 -1.87 36.41
N ARG A 180 -23.66 -2.06 35.50
CA ARG A 180 -23.95 -2.70 34.18
C ARG A 180 -22.96 -3.78 33.73
N LYS A 181 -22.46 -4.61 34.64
CA LYS A 181 -21.63 -5.79 34.28
C LYS A 181 -22.39 -6.83 33.43
N LYS A 182 -23.71 -6.98 33.63
CA LYS A 182 -24.54 -7.94 32.86
C LYS A 182 -24.73 -7.50 31.40
N ASP A 183 -24.98 -6.21 31.15
CA ASP A 183 -25.28 -5.71 29.81
C ASP A 183 -24.08 -5.86 28.86
N VAL A 184 -22.87 -5.52 29.32
CA VAL A 184 -21.64 -5.66 28.50
C VAL A 184 -21.38 -7.11 28.11
N GLN A 185 -21.63 -8.06 29.01
CA GLN A 185 -21.46 -9.48 28.75
C GLN A 185 -22.49 -9.99 27.74
N THR A 186 -23.74 -9.52 27.79
CA THR A 186 -24.76 -9.83 26.79
C THR A 186 -24.40 -9.27 25.42
N TYR A 187 -23.93 -8.03 25.34
CA TYR A 187 -23.46 -7.45 24.09
C TYR A 187 -22.24 -8.22 23.53
N TRP A 188 -21.28 -8.61 24.37
CA TRP A 188 -20.08 -9.36 23.94
C TRP A 188 -20.44 -10.69 23.29
N ILE A 189 -21.37 -11.43 23.90
CA ILE A 189 -21.91 -12.68 23.34
C ILE A 189 -22.62 -12.41 22.00
N MET A 190 -23.36 -11.31 21.86
CA MET A 190 -23.99 -10.93 20.59
C MET A 190 -22.96 -10.60 19.50
N PHE A 191 -21.86 -9.92 19.84
CA PHE A 191 -20.79 -9.58 18.90
C PHE A 191 -19.99 -10.81 18.46
N GLU A 192 -19.60 -11.70 19.39
CA GLU A 192 -18.94 -12.98 19.06
C GLU A 192 -19.84 -13.87 18.19
N LYS A 193 -21.14 -13.94 18.50
CA LYS A 193 -22.11 -14.69 17.69
C LYS A 193 -22.20 -14.11 16.27
N LYS A 194 -22.33 -12.79 16.12
CA LYS A 194 -22.50 -12.16 14.80
C LYS A 194 -21.22 -12.18 13.96
N SER A 195 -20.07 -11.91 14.56
CA SER A 195 -18.76 -12.01 13.88
C SER A 195 -18.47 -13.46 13.45
N GLY A 196 -18.80 -14.44 14.30
CA GLY A 196 -18.69 -15.86 13.98
C GLY A 196 -19.66 -16.34 12.91
N GLU A 197 -20.89 -15.83 12.88
CA GLU A 197 -21.86 -16.07 11.81
C GLU A 197 -21.34 -15.57 10.46
N ILE A 198 -20.79 -14.35 10.40
CA ILE A 198 -20.25 -13.74 9.17
C ILE A 198 -19.04 -14.51 8.63
N ALA A 199 -18.15 -14.99 9.52
CA ALA A 199 -17.03 -15.84 9.11
C ALA A 199 -17.52 -17.15 8.49
N LYS A 200 -18.62 -17.72 8.99
CA LYS A 200 -19.26 -18.94 8.45
C LYS A 200 -20.10 -18.70 7.19
N THR A 201 -20.75 -17.54 7.05
CA THR A 201 -21.58 -17.21 5.86
C THR A 201 -20.76 -16.84 4.63
N SER A 202 -19.44 -16.63 4.73
CA SER A 202 -18.57 -16.59 3.55
C SER A 202 -18.44 -17.95 2.84
N LEU A 203 -18.94 -19.03 3.45
CA LEU A 203 -18.82 -20.38 2.91
C LEU A 203 -20.12 -21.05 2.48
N PHE A 204 -21.31 -20.80 3.05
CA PHE A 204 -22.56 -21.37 2.52
C PHE A 204 -23.81 -20.54 2.90
N GLU A 205 -24.79 -20.54 1.99
CA GLU A 205 -26.09 -19.86 1.96
C GLU A 205 -26.84 -19.85 3.31
N PHE A 206 -27.52 -18.74 3.66
CA PHE A 206 -28.88 -18.86 4.18
C PHE A 206 -29.74 -17.58 4.15
N GLU A 207 -31.03 -17.85 3.98
CA GLU A 207 -32.23 -17.01 3.87
C GLU A 207 -32.49 -16.13 5.10
N ALA A 208 -33.05 -14.96 4.85
CA ALA A 208 -33.49 -14.02 5.86
C ALA A 208 -34.93 -14.34 6.29
N ASP A 209 -35.14 -14.64 7.57
CA ASP A 209 -36.42 -14.40 8.24
C ASP A 209 -36.21 -14.49 9.76
N GLU A 210 -36.17 -13.32 10.42
CA GLU A 210 -36.63 -13.13 11.81
C GLU A 210 -36.55 -11.63 12.16
N GLU A 211 -37.70 -10.94 12.19
CA GLU A 211 -37.82 -9.62 12.82
C GLU A 211 -37.53 -9.75 14.34
N LEU A 212 -36.51 -9.05 14.83
CA LEU A 212 -36.12 -9.06 16.24
C LEU A 212 -36.94 -8.06 17.07
N PRO A 213 -37.38 -8.41 18.30
CA PRO A 213 -38.17 -7.50 19.14
C PRO A 213 -37.29 -6.40 19.77
N VAL A 214 -37.76 -5.16 19.68
CA VAL A 214 -37.13 -3.97 20.29
C VAL A 214 -37.56 -3.82 21.75
N PRO A 215 -36.66 -3.74 22.75
CA PRO A 215 -37.07 -3.45 24.12
C PRO A 215 -37.37 -1.95 24.29
N VAL A 216 -38.59 -1.63 24.71
CA VAL A 216 -39.03 -0.25 25.04
C VAL A 216 -38.35 0.21 26.34
N LEU A 217 -37.39 1.13 26.23
CA LEU A 217 -36.81 1.83 27.39
C LEU A 217 -37.88 2.75 28.02
N LYS A 218 -38.28 2.46 29.28
CA LYS A 218 -39.13 3.35 30.07
C LYS A 218 -38.41 4.69 30.28
N ARG A 219 -38.93 5.76 29.69
CA ARG A 219 -38.43 7.13 29.83
C ARG A 219 -38.43 7.55 31.31
N SER A 220 -37.27 7.63 31.95
CA SER A 220 -37.13 8.37 33.21
C SER A 220 -37.14 9.87 32.89
N LYS A 221 -38.01 10.59 33.61
CA LYS A 221 -38.27 12.03 33.42
C LYS A 221 -37.04 12.85 33.87
N LEU A 222 -36.21 13.27 32.93
CA LEU A 222 -35.24 14.35 33.17
C LEU A 222 -35.99 15.69 33.11
N THR A 223 -35.83 16.54 34.14
CA THR A 223 -36.50 17.85 34.22
C THR A 223 -35.77 18.91 33.37
N ARG A 224 -36.51 19.93 32.89
CA ARG A 224 -36.01 21.00 32.00
C ARG A 224 -34.75 21.72 32.52
N SER A 225 -34.50 21.74 33.83
CA SER A 225 -33.28 22.32 34.40
C SER A 225 -32.02 21.51 34.08
N GLN A 226 -32.12 20.18 33.92
CA GLN A 226 -31.00 19.30 33.60
C GLN A 226 -30.59 19.37 32.11
N LEU A 227 -31.52 19.75 31.23
CA LEU A 227 -31.21 19.96 29.81
C LEU A 227 -30.45 21.28 29.54
N LYS A 228 -30.61 22.30 30.39
CA LYS A 228 -29.99 23.62 30.17
C LYS A 228 -28.49 23.64 30.51
N PHE A 229 -28.03 22.82 31.45
CA PHE A 229 -26.60 22.74 31.81
C PHE A 229 -25.72 22.05 30.74
N GLY A 230 -26.34 21.34 29.79
CA GLY A 230 -25.65 20.64 28.70
C GLY A 230 -25.37 21.50 27.47
N LEU A 231 -26.12 22.59 27.25
CA LEU A 231 -25.99 23.42 26.05
C LEU A 231 -24.96 24.56 26.19
N ASP A 232 -24.76 25.10 27.39
CA ASP A 232 -23.86 26.25 27.59
C ASP A 232 -22.35 25.89 27.54
N ARG A 233 -21.99 24.60 27.59
CA ARG A 233 -20.59 24.15 27.40
C ARG A 233 -20.17 23.92 25.95
N PHE A 234 -21.11 23.98 25.00
CA PHE A 234 -20.81 23.75 23.57
C PHE A 234 -20.64 25.03 22.74
N THR A 235 -20.96 26.22 23.26
CA THR A 235 -20.90 27.48 22.49
C THR A 235 -19.70 28.39 22.80
N SER A 236 -18.84 28.09 23.81
CA SER A 236 -17.72 28.97 24.17
C SER A 236 -16.33 28.55 23.65
N ARG A 237 -16.24 27.57 22.74
CA ARG A 237 -14.96 27.15 22.13
C ARG A 237 -14.86 27.47 20.64
N LYS A 238 -15.25 28.70 20.26
CA LYS A 238 -14.86 29.35 19.01
C LYS A 238 -14.76 30.87 19.22
N SER A 239 -13.75 31.32 19.96
CA SER A 239 -13.13 32.64 19.79
C SER A 239 -11.94 32.79 20.75
N SER A 240 -10.76 32.40 20.29
CA SER A 240 -9.44 32.98 20.62
C SER A 240 -8.40 32.29 19.75
#